data_AF-A0A7S3ZMK9-F1
#
_entry.id   AF-A0A7S3ZMK9-F1
#
_cell.length_a   1.000
_cell.length_b   1.000
_cell.length_c   1.000
_cell.angle_alpha   90.00
_cell.angle_beta   90.00
_cell.angle_gamma   90.00
#
_symmetry.space_group_name_H-M   'P 1'
#
loop_
_entity.id
_entity.type
_entity.pdbx_description
1 polymer ?
#
loop_
_entity_poly.entity_id
_entity_poly.type
_entity_poly.pdbx_seq_one_letter_code
_entity_poly.pdbx_strand_id
1 'polypeptide(L)'
;LVAAALEALAEARRHDDAAELARDAARRGIGLDDRGAAALVRASRRSGDWQGALDLPVVGPLSAHAAVEACRAGADADRAVQIVEGLEAPSPALLADAAAACDDAHVEAAARIWRAGVQAGLYPTPARGDDVLTVDAHAMTAPLAVGAVVGALQECGDAQAVVVLTGDEDLKPQLRSRLEALGIELGATANAGALVVPGAEARGFCTS
;
A
#
# COMPACT_ATOMS: atom_id res chain seq x y z
N LEU A 1 17.21 -6.83 24.86
CA LEU A 1 17.20 -5.83 25.95
C LEU A 1 16.74 -4.46 25.45
N VAL A 2 17.33 -3.90 24.39
CA VAL A 2 16.90 -2.61 23.81
C VAL A 2 15.45 -2.64 23.34
N ALA A 3 15.02 -3.64 22.56
CA ALA A 3 13.63 -3.75 22.10
C ALA A 3 12.60 -3.78 23.25
N ALA A 4 12.82 -4.62 24.26
CA ALA A 4 11.96 -4.70 25.45
C ALA A 4 11.96 -3.39 26.27
N ALA A 5 13.09 -2.68 26.34
CA ALA A 5 13.17 -1.37 26.98
C ALA A 5 12.42 -0.30 26.18
N LEU A 6 12.49 -0.33 24.85
CA LEU A 6 11.71 0.55 23.97
C LEU A 6 10.21 0.30 24.09
N GLU A 7 9.78 -0.96 24.14
CA GLU A 7 8.39 -1.34 24.39
C GLU A 7 7.90 -0.84 25.76
N ALA A 8 8.69 -1.04 26.82
CA ALA A 8 8.34 -0.57 28.16
C ALA A 8 8.26 0.96 28.25
N LEU A 9 9.17 1.69 27.60
CA LEU A 9 9.13 3.15 27.53
C LEU A 9 7.96 3.66 26.69
N ALA A 10 7.63 2.96 25.60
CA ALA A 10 6.46 3.25 24.78
C ALA A 10 5.16 3.07 25.57
N GLU A 11 5.02 1.97 26.32
CA GLU A 11 3.87 1.69 27.19
C GLU A 11 3.74 2.74 28.30
N ALA A 12 4.87 3.17 28.87
CA ALA A 12 4.93 4.23 29.87
C ALA A 12 4.68 5.65 29.30
N ARG A 13 4.39 5.78 28.00
CA ARG A 13 4.26 7.06 27.27
C ARG A 13 5.48 7.98 27.39
N ARG A 14 6.65 7.40 27.61
CA ARG A 14 7.95 8.08 27.68
C ARG A 14 8.59 8.09 26.28
N HIS A 15 7.93 8.76 25.34
CA HIS A 15 8.28 8.70 23.92
C HIS A 15 9.65 9.32 23.61
N ASP A 16 10.01 10.42 24.27
CA ASP A 16 11.32 11.07 24.10
C ASP A 16 12.47 10.19 24.60
N ASP A 17 12.29 9.54 25.75
CA ASP A 17 13.26 8.59 26.31
C ASP A 17 13.42 7.35 25.42
N ALA A 18 12.32 6.86 24.83
CA ALA A 18 12.36 5.75 23.88
C ALA A 18 13.13 6.14 22.60
N ALA A 19 12.85 7.33 22.08
CA ALA A 19 13.56 7.86 20.91
C ALA A 19 15.06 8.05 21.20
N GLU A 20 15.42 8.62 22.36
CA GLU A 20 16.81 8.78 22.76
C GLU A 20 17.54 7.45 22.94
N LEU A 21 16.92 6.48 23.63
CA LEU A 21 17.49 5.15 23.83
C LEU A 21 17.78 4.45 22.50
N ALA A 22 16.88 4.58 21.52
CA ALA A 22 17.08 3.92 20.25
C ALA A 22 18.06 4.65 19.33
N ARG A 23 18.10 6.00 19.35
CA ARG A 23 19.18 6.77 18.70
C ARG A 23 20.54 6.40 19.30
N ASP A 24 20.63 6.20 20.61
CA ASP A 24 21.85 5.70 21.27
C ASP A 24 22.21 4.29 20.82
N ALA A 25 21.24 3.37 20.76
CA ALA A 25 21.45 2.02 20.27
C ALA A 25 21.97 2.03 18.81
N ALA A 26 21.37 2.83 17.93
CA ALA A 26 21.80 3.00 16.54
C ALA A 26 23.23 3.58 16.44
N ARG A 27 23.54 4.66 17.19
CA ARG A 27 24.90 5.24 17.25
C ARG A 27 25.96 4.24 17.72
N ARG A 28 25.56 3.29 18.57
CA ARG A 28 26.42 2.23 19.10
C ARG A 28 26.48 0.99 18.22
N GLY A 29 25.84 1.01 17.05
CA GLY A 29 25.79 -0.12 16.12
C GLY A 29 25.02 -1.32 16.67
N ILE A 30 24.17 -1.11 17.68
CA ILE A 30 23.31 -2.16 18.22
C ILE A 30 22.14 -2.29 17.24
N GLY A 31 22.20 -3.32 16.40
CA GLY A 31 21.14 -3.64 15.45
C GLY A 31 19.81 -3.82 16.17
N LEU A 32 18.79 -3.10 15.71
CA LEU A 32 17.41 -3.33 16.14
C LEU A 32 16.85 -4.51 15.36
N ASP A 33 16.17 -5.41 16.06
CA ASP A 33 15.31 -6.40 15.39
C ASP A 33 14.03 -5.72 14.88
N ASP A 34 13.24 -6.44 14.09
CA ASP A 34 12.03 -5.90 13.45
C ASP A 34 11.05 -5.28 14.46
N ARG A 35 10.92 -5.89 15.65
CA ARG A 35 10.08 -5.35 16.74
C ARG A 35 10.65 -4.06 17.33
N GLY A 36 11.95 -4.04 17.63
CA GLY A 36 12.62 -2.86 18.16
C GLY A 36 12.58 -1.68 17.20
N ALA A 37 12.79 -1.94 15.90
CA ALA A 37 12.68 -0.93 14.85
C ALA A 37 11.23 -0.39 14.73
N ALA A 38 10.23 -1.27 14.72
CA ALA A 38 8.82 -0.86 14.70
C ALA A 38 8.41 -0.03 15.94
N ALA A 39 8.86 -0.44 17.14
CA ALA A 39 8.59 0.27 18.38
C ALA A 39 9.19 1.67 18.37
N LEU A 40 10.40 1.82 17.83
CA LEU A 40 11.07 3.10 17.69
C LEU A 40 10.33 4.02 16.72
N VAL A 41 9.99 3.55 15.52
CA VAL A 41 9.24 4.34 14.54
C VAL A 41 7.95 4.88 15.18
N ARG A 42 7.20 4.03 15.89
CA ARG A 42 5.98 4.43 16.62
C ARG A 42 6.25 5.40 17.77
N ALA A 43 7.38 5.30 18.45
CA ALA A 43 7.77 6.24 19.50
C ALA A 43 8.06 7.63 18.92
N SER A 44 8.90 7.71 17.88
CA SER A 44 9.21 8.96 17.16
C SER A 44 7.95 9.59 16.57
N ARG A 45 7.05 8.75 16.03
CA ARG A 45 5.72 9.15 15.58
C ARG A 45 4.93 9.84 16.69
N ARG A 46 4.82 9.22 17.87
CA ARG A 46 4.04 9.77 19.00
C ARG A 46 4.67 11.02 19.63
N SER A 47 5.98 11.20 19.53
CA SER A 47 6.66 12.43 19.97
C SER A 47 6.57 13.58 18.95
N GLY A 48 6.00 13.34 17.77
CA GLY A 48 5.90 14.34 16.70
C GLY A 48 7.16 14.48 15.84
N ASP A 49 8.15 13.60 16.02
CA ASP A 49 9.39 13.53 15.23
C ASP A 49 9.18 12.60 14.02
N TRP A 50 8.31 13.01 13.10
CA TRP A 50 7.95 12.20 11.95
C TRP A 50 9.13 12.04 10.98
N GLN A 51 9.93 13.09 10.74
CA GLN A 51 11.15 12.97 9.92
C GLN A 51 12.14 11.98 10.54
N GLY A 52 12.41 12.10 11.84
CA GLY A 52 13.27 11.15 12.54
C GLY A 52 12.72 9.72 12.55
N ALA A 53 11.41 9.53 12.36
CA ALA A 53 10.81 8.21 12.17
C ALA A 53 11.07 7.61 10.77
N LEU A 54 11.15 8.45 9.74
CA LEU A 54 11.36 8.04 8.33
C LEU A 54 12.81 7.67 8.01
N ASP A 55 13.75 8.25 8.76
CA ASP A 55 15.20 7.96 8.68
C ASP A 55 15.58 6.61 9.30
N LEU A 56 14.64 5.94 9.97
CA LEU A 56 14.90 4.67 10.65
C LEU A 56 14.96 3.50 9.66
N PRO A 57 15.78 2.49 9.95
CA PRO A 57 15.89 1.32 9.09
C PRO A 57 14.60 0.49 9.12
N VAL A 58 14.17 0.05 7.95
CA VAL A 58 13.19 -1.03 7.80
C VAL A 58 13.94 -2.35 7.80
N VAL A 59 13.70 -3.16 8.83
CA VAL A 59 14.42 -4.42 9.09
C VAL A 59 13.54 -5.63 8.78
N GLY A 60 12.22 -5.44 8.73
CA GLY A 60 11.25 -6.49 8.46
C GLY A 60 9.81 -5.96 8.36
N PRO A 61 8.81 -6.86 8.32
CA PRO A 61 7.42 -6.49 8.06
C PRO A 61 6.79 -5.57 9.12
N LEU A 62 7.16 -5.69 10.40
CA LEU A 62 6.60 -4.85 11.46
C LEU A 62 7.13 -3.42 11.37
N SER A 63 8.43 -3.28 11.16
CA SER A 63 9.09 -1.98 10.98
C SER A 63 8.65 -1.31 9.68
N ALA A 64 8.39 -2.08 8.62
CA ALA A 64 7.78 -1.57 7.38
C ALA A 64 6.38 -0.97 7.61
N HIS A 65 5.48 -1.68 8.31
CA HIS A 65 4.15 -1.13 8.64
C HIS A 65 4.26 0.15 9.46
N ALA A 66 5.11 0.16 10.49
CA ALA A 66 5.30 1.35 11.30
C ALA A 66 5.84 2.53 10.48
N ALA A 67 6.77 2.26 9.55
CA ALA A 67 7.35 3.29 8.68
C ALA A 67 6.32 3.84 7.69
N VAL A 68 5.46 2.99 7.12
CA VAL A 68 4.34 3.41 6.27
C VAL A 68 3.31 4.23 7.05
N GLU A 69 2.97 3.85 8.29
CA GLU A 69 2.14 4.67 9.18
C GLU A 69 2.74 6.07 9.39
N ALA A 70 4.08 6.16 9.54
CA ALA A 70 4.78 7.43 9.65
C ALA A 70 4.77 8.23 8.34
N CYS A 71 4.93 7.57 7.18
CA CYS A 71 4.82 8.20 5.86
C CYS A 71 3.45 8.87 5.68
N ARG A 72 2.38 8.17 6.08
CA ARG A 72 1.02 8.71 6.03
C ARG A 72 0.84 9.95 6.91
N ALA A 73 1.43 9.95 8.10
CA ALA A 73 1.38 11.11 9.00
C ALA A 73 2.22 12.30 8.48
N GLY A 74 3.33 12.01 7.81
CA GLY A 74 4.23 13.00 7.21
C GLY A 74 3.89 13.41 5.77
N ALA A 75 2.86 12.81 5.16
CA ALA A 75 2.53 12.93 3.73
C ALA A 75 3.73 12.65 2.79
N ASP A 76 4.54 11.65 3.12
CA ASP A 76 5.74 11.27 2.36
C ASP A 76 5.45 10.05 1.46
N ALA A 77 4.85 10.32 0.30
CA ALA A 77 4.48 9.30 -0.69
C ALA A 77 5.72 8.60 -1.29
N ASP A 78 6.78 9.36 -1.56
CA ASP A 78 8.02 8.82 -2.14
C ASP A 78 8.68 7.80 -1.21
N ARG A 79 8.71 8.10 0.10
CA ARG A 79 9.24 7.17 1.08
C ARG A 79 8.38 5.91 1.21
N ALA A 80 7.05 6.03 1.15
CA ALA A 80 6.15 4.88 1.17
C ALA A 80 6.40 3.94 -0.02
N VAL A 81 6.62 4.49 -1.22
CA VAL A 81 6.99 3.72 -2.42
C VAL A 81 8.33 3.01 -2.23
N GLN A 82 9.37 3.73 -1.76
CA GLN A 82 10.69 3.13 -1.52
C GLN A 82 10.64 1.96 -0.54
N ILE A 83 9.83 2.07 0.52
CA ILE A 83 9.67 1.00 1.51
C ILE A 83 9.04 -0.23 0.84
N VAL A 84 7.97 -0.04 0.07
CA VAL A 84 7.27 -1.14 -0.61
C VAL A 84 8.16 -1.83 -1.64
N GLU A 85 8.85 -1.08 -2.49
CA GLU A 85 9.72 -1.63 -3.54
C GLU A 85 10.99 -2.29 -2.98
N GLY A 86 11.41 -1.90 -1.78
CA GLY A 86 12.52 -2.52 -1.06
C GLY A 86 12.19 -3.86 -0.40
N LEU A 87 10.92 -4.27 -0.37
CA LEU A 87 10.50 -5.53 0.24
C LEU A 87 10.41 -6.65 -0.79
N GLU A 88 10.98 -7.82 -0.45
CA GLU A 88 10.87 -9.03 -1.28
C GLU A 88 9.43 -9.58 -1.32
N ALA A 89 8.67 -9.42 -0.22
CA ALA A 89 7.32 -9.94 -0.08
C ALA A 89 6.44 -8.99 0.74
N PRO A 90 5.98 -7.86 0.16
CA PRO A 90 5.04 -6.97 0.84
C PRO A 90 3.70 -7.68 1.08
N SER A 91 3.01 -7.36 2.17
CA SER A 91 1.67 -7.89 2.41
C SER A 91 0.61 -7.01 1.74
N PRO A 92 -0.56 -7.56 1.34
CA PRO A 92 -1.65 -6.75 0.81
C PRO A 92 -2.11 -5.61 1.75
N ALA A 93 -2.03 -5.82 3.06
CA ALA A 93 -2.34 -4.80 4.06
C ALA A 93 -1.33 -3.64 4.03
N LEU A 94 -0.03 -3.95 3.97
CA LEU A 94 1.02 -2.93 3.88
C LEU A 94 0.87 -2.09 2.61
N LEU A 95 0.59 -2.73 1.47
CA LEU A 95 0.36 -2.04 0.20
C LEU A 95 -0.86 -1.10 0.28
N ALA A 96 -1.93 -1.54 0.94
CA ALA A 96 -3.11 -0.71 1.14
C ALA A 96 -2.80 0.53 2.01
N ASP A 97 -2.04 0.34 3.09
CA ASP A 97 -1.63 1.42 3.99
C ASP A 97 -0.65 2.39 3.30
N ALA A 98 0.26 1.87 2.48
CA ALA A 98 1.22 2.67 1.71
C ALA A 98 0.52 3.46 0.61
N ALA A 99 -0.41 2.84 -0.13
CA ALA A 99 -1.21 3.55 -1.12
C ALA A 99 -2.09 4.62 -0.45
N ALA A 100 -2.60 4.37 0.76
CA ALA A 100 -3.35 5.36 1.54
C ALA A 100 -2.47 6.48 2.15
N ALA A 101 -1.14 6.33 2.13
CA ALA A 101 -0.20 7.40 2.46
C ALA A 101 0.01 8.37 1.29
N CYS A 102 -0.36 7.98 0.08
CA CYS A 102 -0.38 8.83 -1.11
C CYS A 102 -1.71 9.59 -1.13
N ASP A 103 -1.66 10.92 -1.13
CA ASP A 103 -2.86 11.75 -1.32
C ASP A 103 -3.25 11.86 -2.80
N ASP A 104 -4.32 12.60 -3.10
CA ASP A 104 -4.83 12.80 -4.47
C ASP A 104 -3.81 13.47 -5.42
N ALA A 105 -2.74 14.08 -4.89
CA ALA A 105 -1.66 14.65 -5.70
C ALA A 105 -0.57 13.61 -6.07
N HIS A 106 -0.57 12.44 -5.45
CA HIS A 106 0.45 11.39 -5.61
C HIS A 106 -0.11 10.11 -6.25
N VAL A 107 -1.00 10.27 -7.24
CA VAL A 107 -1.65 9.18 -7.99
C VAL A 107 -0.63 8.16 -8.54
N GLU A 108 0.47 8.63 -9.12
CA GLU A 108 1.50 7.76 -9.70
C GLU A 108 2.25 6.95 -8.63
N ALA A 109 2.49 7.53 -7.45
CA ALA A 109 3.08 6.81 -6.32
C ALA A 109 2.15 5.69 -5.82
N ALA A 110 0.86 5.98 -5.70
CA ALA A 110 -0.15 4.98 -5.36
C ALA A 110 -0.21 3.85 -6.41
N ALA A 111 -0.17 4.20 -7.70
CA ALA A 111 -0.13 3.21 -8.79
C ALA A 111 1.11 2.32 -8.71
N ARG A 112 2.30 2.88 -8.47
CA ARG A 112 3.55 2.11 -8.27
C ARG A 112 3.45 1.11 -7.13
N ILE A 113 2.84 1.49 -6.01
CA ILE A 113 2.62 0.60 -4.86
C ILE A 113 1.77 -0.61 -5.26
N TRP A 114 0.65 -0.40 -5.96
CA TRP A 114 -0.18 -1.51 -6.43
C TRP A 114 0.56 -2.39 -7.46
N ARG A 115 1.32 -1.78 -8.38
CA ARG A 115 2.15 -2.51 -9.35
C ARG A 115 3.22 -3.38 -8.67
N ALA A 116 3.83 -2.91 -7.59
CA ALA A 116 4.77 -3.71 -6.80
C ALA A 116 4.10 -4.97 -6.23
N GLY A 117 2.85 -4.86 -5.78
CA GLY A 117 2.06 -6.02 -5.34
C GLY A 117 1.73 -7.01 -6.46
N VAL A 118 1.47 -6.51 -7.68
CA VAL A 118 1.27 -7.37 -8.87
C VAL A 118 2.56 -8.11 -9.21
N GLN A 119 3.71 -7.40 -9.23
CA GLN A 119 5.02 -8.00 -9.48
C GLN A 119 5.41 -9.06 -8.44
N ALA A 120 4.99 -8.86 -7.19
CA ALA A 120 5.15 -9.83 -6.12
C ALA A 120 4.15 -11.00 -6.18
N GLY A 121 3.23 -11.03 -7.17
CA GLY A 121 2.27 -12.12 -7.37
C GLY A 121 1.19 -12.20 -6.29
N LEU A 122 0.85 -11.08 -5.64
CA LEU A 122 -0.07 -11.06 -4.50
C LEU A 122 -1.55 -11.07 -4.89
N TYR A 123 -1.85 -10.75 -6.15
CA TYR A 123 -3.22 -10.62 -6.64
C TYR A 123 -3.54 -11.73 -7.64
N PRO A 124 -4.78 -12.20 -7.67
CA PRO A 124 -5.19 -13.21 -8.64
C PRO A 124 -5.11 -12.65 -10.05
N THR A 125 -4.63 -13.49 -10.96
CA THR A 125 -4.59 -13.21 -12.39
C THR A 125 -6.03 -13.08 -12.92
N PRO A 126 -6.34 -12.11 -13.78
CA PRO A 126 -7.65 -12.02 -14.41
C PRO A 126 -7.95 -13.25 -15.28
N ALA A 127 -9.23 -13.60 -15.38
CA ALA A 127 -9.68 -14.56 -16.37
C ALA A 127 -9.69 -13.90 -17.76
N ARG A 128 -9.10 -14.56 -18.75
CA ARG A 128 -8.96 -14.04 -20.12
C ARG A 128 -10.08 -14.58 -21.02
N GLY A 129 -10.88 -13.68 -21.58
CA GLY A 129 -11.80 -13.95 -22.68
C GLY A 129 -11.25 -13.42 -24.01
N ASP A 130 -12.03 -13.58 -25.09
CA ASP A 130 -11.61 -13.19 -26.45
C ASP A 130 -11.32 -11.68 -26.57
N ASP A 131 -12.14 -10.83 -25.93
CA ASP A 131 -12.00 -9.36 -26.00
C ASP A 131 -12.02 -8.67 -24.62
N VAL A 132 -12.09 -9.43 -23.52
CA VAL A 132 -12.30 -8.89 -22.16
C VAL A 132 -11.45 -9.63 -21.14
N LEU A 133 -10.89 -8.88 -20.18
CA LEU A 133 -10.32 -9.44 -18.95
C LEU A 133 -11.34 -9.33 -17.82
N THR A 134 -11.55 -10.43 -17.09
CA THR A 134 -12.52 -10.48 -15.99
C THR A 134 -11.81 -10.64 -14.65
N VAL A 135 -12.12 -9.76 -13.70
CA VAL A 135 -11.70 -9.84 -12.30
C VAL A 135 -12.93 -10.20 -11.46
N ASP A 136 -12.91 -11.37 -10.83
CA ASP A 136 -13.94 -11.74 -9.85
C ASP A 136 -13.54 -11.22 -8.47
N ALA A 137 -14.24 -10.19 -7.98
CA ALA A 137 -13.97 -9.56 -6.69
C ALA A 137 -14.98 -9.96 -5.61
N HIS A 138 -15.85 -10.95 -5.84
CA HIS A 138 -17.01 -11.22 -4.97
C HIS A 138 -16.63 -11.56 -3.52
N ALA A 139 -15.48 -12.18 -3.29
CA ALA A 139 -14.97 -12.55 -1.97
C ALA A 139 -13.72 -11.73 -1.55
N MET A 140 -13.46 -10.60 -2.22
CA MET A 140 -12.27 -9.79 -1.99
C MET A 140 -12.53 -8.62 -1.05
N THR A 141 -11.50 -8.26 -0.29
CA THR A 141 -11.47 -6.94 0.34
C THR A 141 -11.20 -5.87 -0.73
N ALA A 142 -11.60 -4.62 -0.47
CA ALA A 142 -11.35 -3.51 -1.39
C ALA A 142 -9.87 -3.38 -1.84
N PRO A 143 -8.86 -3.50 -0.94
CA PRO A 143 -7.46 -3.53 -1.35
C PRO A 143 -7.10 -4.65 -2.34
N LEU A 144 -7.59 -5.88 -2.09
CA LEU A 144 -7.32 -7.02 -2.97
C LEU A 144 -7.99 -6.83 -4.32
N ALA A 145 -9.23 -6.30 -4.34
CA ALA A 145 -9.94 -6.00 -5.57
C ALA A 145 -9.22 -4.92 -6.39
N VAL A 146 -8.74 -3.84 -5.76
CA VAL A 146 -7.96 -2.79 -6.46
C VAL A 146 -6.69 -3.39 -7.07
N GLY A 147 -5.92 -4.15 -6.31
CA GLY A 147 -4.70 -4.78 -6.82
C GLY A 147 -4.95 -5.75 -7.98
N ALA A 148 -6.01 -6.55 -7.90
CA ALA A 148 -6.41 -7.46 -8.98
C ALA A 148 -6.83 -6.70 -10.25
N VAL A 149 -7.54 -5.58 -10.10
CA VAL A 149 -7.87 -4.70 -11.22
C VAL A 149 -6.62 -4.08 -11.83
N VAL A 150 -5.71 -3.55 -11.01
CA VAL A 150 -4.42 -2.99 -11.49
C VAL A 150 -3.62 -4.05 -12.26
N GLY A 151 -3.53 -5.28 -11.75
CA GLY A 151 -2.88 -6.38 -12.47
C GLY A 151 -3.57 -6.69 -13.80
N ALA A 152 -4.90 -6.71 -13.83
CA ALA A 152 -5.64 -6.89 -15.08
C ALA A 152 -5.43 -5.75 -16.08
N LEU A 153 -5.31 -4.50 -15.61
CA LEU A 153 -4.99 -3.37 -16.47
C LEU A 153 -3.61 -3.54 -17.10
N GLN A 154 -2.59 -3.97 -16.33
CA GLN A 154 -1.24 -4.25 -16.85
C GLN A 154 -1.21 -5.37 -17.89
N GLU A 155 -2.13 -6.34 -17.79
CA GLU A 155 -2.26 -7.46 -18.74
C GLU A 155 -3.20 -7.17 -19.91
N CYS A 156 -3.84 -5.99 -19.94
CA CYS A 156 -4.94 -5.66 -20.86
C CYS A 156 -4.57 -5.89 -22.32
N GLY A 157 -3.36 -5.54 -22.75
CA GLY A 157 -2.92 -5.72 -24.14
C GLY A 157 -3.94 -5.14 -25.14
N ASP A 158 -4.52 -5.99 -25.98
CA ASP A 158 -5.56 -5.63 -26.96
C ASP A 158 -7.01 -5.78 -26.46
N ALA A 159 -7.22 -6.17 -25.21
CA ALA A 159 -8.56 -6.33 -24.65
C ALA A 159 -9.32 -4.99 -24.70
N GLN A 160 -10.60 -5.09 -25.05
CA GLN A 160 -11.49 -3.94 -25.22
C GLN A 160 -12.02 -3.42 -23.89
N ALA A 161 -11.96 -4.22 -22.82
CA ALA A 161 -12.32 -3.81 -21.47
C ALA A 161 -11.74 -4.74 -20.39
N VAL A 162 -11.62 -4.20 -19.17
CA VAL A 162 -11.51 -4.97 -17.94
C VAL A 162 -12.85 -4.90 -17.20
N VAL A 163 -13.46 -6.06 -16.96
CA VAL A 163 -14.75 -6.19 -16.26
C VAL A 163 -14.49 -6.72 -14.86
N VAL A 164 -15.01 -6.02 -13.86
CA VAL A 164 -14.90 -6.39 -12.45
C VAL A 164 -16.26 -6.82 -11.94
N LEU A 165 -16.35 -8.07 -11.51
CA LEU A 165 -17.57 -8.64 -10.93
C LEU A 165 -17.52 -8.42 -9.42
N THR A 166 -18.33 -7.48 -8.94
CA THR A 166 -18.46 -7.19 -7.51
C THR A 166 -19.84 -7.67 -7.09
N GLY A 167 -20.01 -8.94 -6.72
CA GLY A 167 -21.31 -9.42 -6.22
C GLY A 167 -21.66 -8.89 -4.81
N ASP A 168 -20.85 -7.97 -4.28
CA ASP A 168 -21.09 -7.21 -3.06
C ASP A 168 -21.35 -5.73 -3.43
N GLU A 169 -22.54 -5.23 -3.05
CA GLU A 169 -22.98 -3.86 -3.32
C GLU A 169 -22.25 -2.82 -2.45
N ASP A 170 -21.68 -3.22 -1.30
CA ASP A 170 -20.91 -2.32 -0.42
C ASP A 170 -19.45 -2.15 -0.90
N LEU A 171 -18.92 -3.16 -1.58
CA LEU A 171 -17.58 -3.14 -2.17
C LEU A 171 -17.52 -2.23 -3.40
N LYS A 172 -18.58 -2.21 -4.20
CA LYS A 172 -18.67 -1.46 -5.46
C LYS A 172 -18.34 0.03 -5.35
N PRO A 173 -18.93 0.82 -4.43
CA PRO A 173 -18.60 2.24 -4.30
C PRO A 173 -17.17 2.47 -3.78
N GLN A 174 -16.65 1.59 -2.91
CA GLN A 174 -15.28 1.69 -2.40
C GLN A 174 -14.26 1.44 -3.51
N LEU A 175 -14.49 0.41 -4.34
CA LEU A 175 -13.63 0.09 -5.46
C LEU A 175 -13.67 1.20 -6.51
N ARG A 176 -14.87 1.70 -6.84
CA ARG A 176 -15.02 2.85 -7.75
C ARG A 176 -14.19 4.05 -7.29
N SER A 177 -14.41 4.50 -6.06
CA SER A 177 -13.72 5.68 -5.51
C SER A 177 -12.20 5.51 -5.55
N ARG A 178 -11.67 4.31 -5.29
CA ARG A 178 -10.24 4.04 -5.33
C ARG A 178 -9.67 3.98 -6.75
N LEU A 179 -10.41 3.44 -7.72
CA LEU A 179 -9.98 3.43 -9.12
C LEU A 179 -10.00 4.84 -9.71
N GLU A 180 -11.03 5.63 -9.39
CA GLU A 180 -11.11 7.04 -9.79
C GLU A 180 -9.97 7.87 -9.18
N ALA A 181 -9.61 7.61 -7.91
CA ALA A 181 -8.43 8.22 -7.27
C ALA A 181 -7.10 7.81 -7.91
N LEU A 182 -7.08 6.68 -8.64
CA LEU A 182 -5.94 6.26 -9.46
C LEU A 182 -5.98 6.87 -10.88
N GLY A 183 -6.93 7.76 -11.16
CA GLY A 183 -7.14 8.34 -12.49
C GLY A 183 -7.76 7.39 -13.51
N ILE A 184 -8.34 6.27 -13.05
CA ILE A 184 -8.94 5.26 -13.93
C ILE A 184 -10.43 5.58 -14.11
N GLU A 185 -10.81 6.02 -15.30
CA GLU A 185 -12.21 6.29 -15.62
C GLU A 185 -13.01 4.99 -15.83
N LEU A 186 -14.20 4.94 -15.23
CA LEU A 186 -15.11 3.80 -15.36
C LEU A 186 -16.16 4.08 -16.45
N GLY A 187 -16.43 3.08 -17.29
CA GLY A 187 -17.42 3.16 -18.34
C GLY A 187 -18.85 3.34 -17.81
N ALA A 188 -19.70 3.99 -18.62
CA ALA A 188 -21.11 4.26 -18.30
C ALA A 188 -21.96 2.99 -18.06
N THR A 189 -21.50 1.82 -18.49
CA THR A 189 -22.17 0.52 -18.35
C THR A 189 -21.83 -0.22 -17.05
N ALA A 190 -21.72 0.50 -15.93
CA ALA A 190 -21.73 -0.11 -14.61
C ALA A 190 -23.14 -0.66 -14.29
N ASN A 191 -23.56 -1.71 -14.98
CA ASN A 191 -24.81 -2.42 -14.70
C ASN A 191 -24.81 -3.01 -13.28
N ALA A 192 -25.99 -3.37 -12.76
CA ALA A 192 -26.14 -4.03 -11.47
C ALA A 192 -25.21 -5.26 -11.40
N GLY A 193 -24.23 -5.24 -10.49
CA GLY A 193 -23.25 -6.33 -10.31
C GLY A 193 -21.86 -6.21 -10.97
N ALA A 194 -21.58 -5.23 -11.84
CA ALA A 194 -20.24 -5.11 -12.45
C ALA A 194 -19.73 -3.65 -12.59
N LEU A 195 -18.41 -3.48 -12.55
CA LEU A 195 -17.68 -2.28 -12.95
C LEU A 195 -16.91 -2.58 -14.24
N VAL A 196 -16.83 -1.62 -15.16
CA VAL A 196 -16.16 -1.80 -16.45
C VAL A 196 -15.14 -0.69 -16.63
N VAL A 197 -13.88 -1.05 -16.83
CA VAL A 197 -12.81 -0.14 -17.27
C VAL A 197 -12.65 -0.31 -18.78
N PRO A 198 -12.89 0.73 -19.60
CA PRO A 198 -12.67 0.65 -21.04
C PRO A 198 -11.20 0.33 -21.37
N GLY A 199 -10.96 -0.44 -22.42
CA GLY A 199 -9.61 -0.82 -22.85
C GLY A 199 -8.76 0.37 -23.30
N ALA A 200 -9.36 1.51 -23.64
CA ALA A 200 -8.64 2.76 -23.89
C ALA A 200 -8.01 3.31 -22.59
N GLU A 201 -8.79 3.36 -21.50
CA GLU A 201 -8.32 3.76 -20.17
C GLU A 201 -7.26 2.80 -19.64
N ALA A 202 -7.51 1.49 -19.80
CA ALA A 202 -6.55 0.45 -19.39
C ALA A 202 -5.20 0.58 -20.09
N ARG A 203 -5.20 0.92 -21.39
CA ARG A 203 -3.97 1.16 -22.15
C ARG A 203 -3.27 2.45 -21.75
N GLY A 204 -4.01 3.50 -21.38
CA GLY A 204 -3.44 4.73 -20.81
C GLY A 204 -2.69 4.47 -19.50
N PHE A 205 -3.26 3.64 -18.63
CA PHE A 205 -2.64 3.23 -17.36
C PHE A 205 -1.36 2.39 -17.53
N CYS A 206 -1.18 1.71 -18.67
CA CYS A 206 0.01 0.90 -18.95
C CYS A 206 1.21 1.72 -19.47
N THR A 207 0.95 2.89 -20.06
CA THR A 207 1.97 3.72 -20.71
C THR A 207 2.44 4.88 -19.85
N SER A 208 1.74 5.16 -18.74
CA SER A 208 2.13 6.04 -17.63
C SER A 208 3.10 5.35 -16.67
#